data_AF-A0A7V9ZE90-F1
#
_entry.id   AF-A0A7V9ZE90-F1
#
_cell.length_a   1.000
_cell.length_b   1.000
_cell.length_c   1.000
_cell.angle_alpha   90.00
_cell.angle_beta   90.00
_cell.angle_gamma   90.00
#
_symmetry.space_group_name_H-M   'P 1'
#
loop_
_entity.id
_entity.type
_entity.pdbx_description
1 polymer ?
#
loop_
_entity_poly.entity_id
_entity_poly.type
_entity_poly.pdbx_seq_one_letter_code
_entity_poly.pdbx_strand_id
1 'polypeptide(L)' 'METASFGVPPVMPPEELYQALRADVASRLKSVCADWSVEEFDAIVEKVVTAELKYRSPTRRHLAPD' A
#
# COMPACT_ATOMS: atom_id res chain seq x y z
N MET A 1 4.95 -38.38 -10.25
CA MET A 1 5.13 -37.46 -9.10
C MET A 1 4.90 -36.05 -9.62
N GLU A 2 3.66 -35.58 -9.55
CA GLU A 2 3.31 -34.21 -9.91
C GLU A 2 3.63 -33.34 -8.69
N THR A 3 4.73 -32.60 -8.76
CA THR A 3 5.03 -31.56 -7.79
C THR A 3 4.06 -30.43 -8.04
N ALA A 4 3.03 -30.31 -7.20
CA ALA A 4 2.21 -29.12 -7.12
C ALA A 4 3.14 -27.92 -6.91
N SER A 5 3.34 -27.14 -7.98
CA SER A 5 4.00 -25.84 -7.90
C SER A 5 3.20 -25.02 -6.91
N PHE A 6 3.74 -24.90 -5.69
CA PHE A 6 3.26 -23.99 -4.67
C PHE A 6 3.01 -22.64 -5.33
N GLY A 7 1.73 -22.27 -5.41
CA GLY A 7 1.28 -21.02 -6.02
C GLY A 7 1.91 -19.87 -5.27
N VAL A 8 3.03 -19.37 -5.79
CA VAL A 8 3.54 -18.05 -5.44
C VAL A 8 2.41 -17.10 -5.83
N PRO A 9 1.75 -16.42 -4.86
CA PRO A 9 0.73 -15.46 -5.21
C PRO A 9 1.35 -14.46 -6.18
N PRO A 10 0.65 -14.07 -7.26
CA PRO A 10 1.21 -13.12 -8.22
C PRO A 10 1.68 -11.90 -7.44
N VAL A 11 2.98 -11.63 -7.50
CA VAL A 11 3.55 -10.43 -6.94
C VAL A 11 2.99 -9.30 -7.77
N MET A 12 1.99 -8.60 -7.23
CA MET A 12 1.47 -7.38 -7.83
C MET A 12 2.65 -6.44 -8.05
N PRO A 13 2.88 -5.94 -9.28
CA PRO A 13 3.97 -5.03 -9.53
C PRO A 13 3.80 -3.77 -8.67
N PRO A 14 4.91 -3.17 -8.22
CA PRO A 14 4.89 -2.09 -7.22
C PRO A 14 4.06 -0.87 -7.67
N GLU A 15 3.98 -0.64 -8.98
CA GLU A 15 3.20 0.44 -9.57
C GLU A 15 1.68 0.20 -9.48
N GLU A 16 1.22 -1.03 -9.71
CA GLU A 16 -0.19 -1.40 -9.53
C GLU A 16 -0.59 -1.36 -8.05
N LEU A 17 0.31 -1.78 -7.15
CA LEU A 17 0.09 -1.68 -5.70
C LEU A 17 -0.03 -0.23 -5.24
N TYR A 18 0.83 0.65 -5.77
CA TYR A 18 0.77 2.09 -5.48
C TYR A 18 -0.55 2.69 -5.94
N GLN A 19 -0.99 2.40 -7.17
CA GLN A 19 -2.25 2.93 -7.69
C GLN A 19 -3.47 2.41 -6.91
N ALA A 20 -3.49 1.12 -6.56
CA ALA A 20 -4.55 0.53 -5.76
C ALA A 20 -4.65 1.17 -4.37
N LEU A 21 -3.51 1.38 -3.70
CA LEU A 21 -3.44 2.06 -2.41
C LEU A 21 -3.87 3.53 -2.52
N ARG A 22 -3.42 4.24 -3.56
CA ARG A 22 -3.80 5.63 -3.80
C ARG A 22 -5.31 5.77 -3.99
N ALA A 23 -5.93 4.86 -4.74
CA ALA A 23 -7.37 4.86 -4.96
C ALA A 23 -8.15 4.56 -3.65
N ASP A 24 -7.71 3.59 -2.85
CA ASP A 24 -8.33 3.27 -1.55
C ASP A 24 -8.24 4.45 -0.58
N VAL A 25 -7.03 4.98 -0.39
CA VAL A 25 -6.75 6.11 0.51
C VAL A 25 -7.53 7.34 0.06
N ALA A 26 -7.52 7.66 -1.24
CA ALA A 26 -8.28 8.80 -1.76
C ALA A 26 -9.79 8.61 -1.52
N SER A 27 -10.35 7.42 -1.76
CA SER A 27 -11.77 7.13 -1.51
C SER A 27 -12.15 7.35 -0.05
N ARG A 28 -11.31 6.89 0.89
CA ARG A 28 -11.54 7.01 2.33
C ARG A 28 -11.40 8.44 2.84
N LEU A 29 -10.45 9.19 2.29
CA LEU A 29 -10.20 10.59 2.69
C LEU A 29 -11.12 11.59 1.98
N LYS A 30 -11.74 11.22 0.84
CA LYS A 30 -12.58 12.12 0.03
C LYS A 30 -13.67 12.82 0.83
N SER A 31 -14.32 12.11 1.75
CA SER A 31 -15.39 12.68 2.58
C SER A 31 -14.87 13.58 3.70
N VAL A 32 -13.65 13.33 4.20
CA VAL A 32 -13.06 14.06 5.33
C VAL A 32 -12.36 15.32 4.85
N CYS A 33 -11.76 15.26 3.66
CA CYS A 33 -11.03 16.34 3.02
C CYS A 33 -11.88 17.05 1.95
N ALA A 34 -13.21 17.04 2.06
CA ALA A 34 -14.11 17.57 1.03
C ALA A 34 -13.90 19.07 0.76
N ASP A 35 -13.51 19.83 1.79
CA ASP A 35 -13.25 21.27 1.72
C ASP A 35 -11.79 21.63 1.40
N TRP A 36 -10.93 20.63 1.17
CA TRP A 36 -9.51 20.87 0.92
C TRP A 36 -9.24 21.19 -0.55
N SER A 37 -8.18 21.96 -0.80
CA SER A 37 -7.68 22.16 -2.16
C SER A 37 -7.21 20.83 -2.75
N VAL A 38 -7.31 20.68 -4.08
CA VAL A 38 -6.86 19.45 -4.76
C VAL A 38 -5.39 19.16 -4.46
N GLU A 39 -4.54 20.18 -4.41
CA GLU A 39 -3.11 20.03 -4.08
C GLU A 39 -2.87 19.52 -2.65
N GLU A 40 -3.61 20.04 -1.67
CA GLU A 40 -3.51 19.62 -0.28
C GLU A 40 -4.02 18.18 -0.09
N PHE A 41 -5.09 17.83 -0.81
CA PHE A 41 -5.64 16.49 -0.85
C PHE A 41 -4.67 15.49 -1.48
N ASP A 42 -4.05 15.83 -2.61
CA ASP A 42 -3.09 14.93 -3.27
C ASP A 42 -1.86 14.70 -2.39
N ALA A 43 -1.34 15.77 -1.75
CA ALA A 43 -0.19 15.70 -0.86
C ALA A 43 -0.44 14.81 0.38
N ILE A 44 -1.66 14.84 0.96
CA ILE A 44 -1.97 13.96 2.10
C ILE A 44 -2.16 12.50 1.67
N VAL A 45 -2.80 12.28 0.52
CA VAL A 45 -2.97 10.93 -0.05
C VAL A 45 -1.60 10.30 -0.33
N GLU A 46 -0.67 11.03 -0.96
CA GLU A 46 0.69 10.54 -1.25
C GLU A 46 1.46 10.18 0.03
N LYS A 47 1.38 11.02 1.07
CA LYS A 47 2.02 10.74 2.37
C LYS A 47 1.49 9.46 3.01
N VAL A 48 0.18 9.26 2.97
CA VAL A 48 -0.46 8.06 3.56
C VAL A 48 -0.11 6.81 2.76
N VAL A 49 -0.16 6.86 1.43
CA VAL A 49 0.24 5.73 0.56
C VAL A 49 1.71 5.36 0.78
N THR A 50 2.59 6.34 0.87
CA THR A 50 4.02 6.13 1.14
C THR A 50 4.25 5.50 2.51
N ALA A 51 3.51 5.95 3.54
CA ALA A 51 3.55 5.34 4.87
C ALA A 51 3.05 3.89 4.85
N GLU A 52 1.91 3.63 4.21
CA GLU A 52 1.37 2.28 4.00
C GLU A 52 2.40 1.37 3.33
N LEU A 53 2.99 1.77 2.20
CA LEU A 53 4.01 0.98 1.51
C LEU A 53 5.24 0.70 2.39
N LYS A 54 5.67 1.70 3.17
CA LYS A 54 6.81 1.58 4.08
C LYS A 54 6.55 0.60 5.23
N TYR A 55 5.34 0.60 5.81
CA TYR A 55 5.01 -0.22 6.98
C TYR A 55 4.34 -1.56 6.63
N ARG A 56 3.78 -1.69 5.42
CA ARG A 56 3.19 -2.94 4.90
C ARG A 56 4.23 -3.92 4.37
N SER A 57 5.47 -3.46 4.13
CA SER A 57 6.61 -4.34 3.83
C SER A 57 6.97 -5.21 5.05
N PRO A 58 6.83 -6.55 5.00
CA PRO A 58 7.03 -7.42 6.16
C PRO A 58 8.49 -7.62 6.60
N THR A 59 9.47 -6.96 5.97
CA THR A 59 10.90 -7.28 6.13
C THR A 59 11.55 -6.75 7.42
N ARG A 60 10.78 -6.47 8.46
CA ARG A 60 11.32 -6.12 9.78
C ARG A 60 10.69 -6.89 10.93
N ARG A 61 10.31 -8.15 10.71
CA ARG A 61 10.41 -9.12 11.81
C ARG A 61 11.89 -9.44 12.00
N HIS A 62 12.51 -8.68 12.88
CA HIS A 62 13.71 -9.10 13.58
C HIS A 62 13.46 -10.55 14.03
N LEU A 63 14.23 -11.50 13.48
CA LEU A 63 14.56 -12.70 14.23
C LEU A 63 15.20 -12.18 15.53
N ALA A 64 14.47 -12.20 16.63
CA ALA A 64 15.09 -12.19 17.94
C ALA A 64 15.81 -13.55 18.06
N PRO A 65 17.14 -13.60 18.26
CA PRO A 65 17.79 -14.83 18.68
C PRO A 65 17.41 -15.09 20.14
N ASP A 66 16.91 -16.29 20.43
CA ASP A 66 16.94 -16.89 21.77
C ASP A 66 18.07 -17.94 21.78
#